data_AF-A0A920V7W9-F1
#
_entry.id   AF-A0A920V7W9-F1
#
_cell.length_a   1.000
_cell.length_b   1.000
_cell.length_c   1.000
_cell.angle_alpha   90.00
_cell.angle_beta   90.00
_cell.angle_gamma   90.00
#
_symmetry.space_group_name_H-M   'P 1'
#
loop_
_entity.id
_entity.type
_entity.pdbx_description
1 polymer ?
#
loop_
_entity_poly.entity_id
_entity_poly.type
_entity_poly.pdbx_seq_one_letter_code
_entity_poly.pdbx_strand_id
1 'polypeptide(L)' 'MDADAIKEKANSAAEGITFNDCACETLSQVPDFAMDMAISHMVSAAQEQGVDTICCDFLEANNPMG' A
#
# COMPACT_ATOMS: atom_id res chain seq x y z
N MET A 1 -3.30 -8.73 -9.97
CA MET A 1 -2.09 -9.39 -9.41
C MET A 1 -2.44 -10.20 -8.17
N ASP A 2 -1.66 -11.23 -7.83
CA ASP A 2 -1.77 -11.94 -6.53
C ASP A 2 -1.29 -11.05 -5.37
N ALA A 3 -1.88 -11.24 -4.17
CA ALA A 3 -1.55 -10.45 -2.98
C ALA A 3 -0.06 -10.53 -2.60
N ASP A 4 0.59 -11.68 -2.76
CA ASP A 4 2.04 -11.85 -2.53
C ASP A 4 2.89 -10.99 -3.48
N ALA A 5 2.51 -10.90 -4.76
CA ALA A 5 3.24 -10.08 -5.73
C ALA A 5 3.08 -8.59 -5.42
N ILE A 6 1.90 -8.18 -4.97
CA ILE A 6 1.63 -6.82 -4.50
C ILE A 6 2.44 -6.51 -3.25
N LYS A 7 2.50 -7.44 -2.31
CA LYS A 7 3.28 -7.33 -1.08
C LYS A 7 4.76 -7.12 -1.39
N GLU A 8 5.32 -7.94 -2.26
CA GLU A 8 6.72 -7.82 -2.67
C GLU A 8 6.98 -6.47 -3.34
N LYS A 9 6.11 -6.05 -4.26
CA LYS A 9 6.22 -4.76 -4.96
C LYS A 9 6.07 -3.56 -4.03
N ALA A 10 5.12 -3.61 -3.11
CA ALA A 10 4.82 -2.52 -2.17
C ALA A 10 5.92 -2.38 -1.11
N ASN A 11 6.41 -3.50 -0.55
CA ASN A 11 7.56 -3.48 0.37
C ASN A 11 8.87 -3.11 -0.33
N SER A 12 9.00 -3.39 -1.62
CA SER A 12 10.15 -2.94 -2.41
C SER A 12 10.09 -1.46 -2.77
N ALA A 13 8.91 -0.83 -2.70
CA ALA A 13 8.74 0.58 -3.06
C ALA A 13 9.32 1.54 -2.01
N ALA A 14 9.43 1.11 -0.75
CA ALA A 14 10.05 1.91 0.30
C ALA A 14 10.72 1.06 1.37
N GLU A 15 12.03 1.28 1.54
CA GLU A 15 12.78 0.70 2.66
C GLU A 15 12.25 1.25 3.99
N GLY A 16 11.88 0.34 4.89
CA GLY A 16 11.38 0.68 6.23
C GLY A 16 9.86 0.81 6.33
N ILE A 17 9.11 0.64 5.24
CA ILE A 17 7.65 0.57 5.26
C ILE A 17 7.21 -0.84 4.91
N THR A 18 6.37 -1.41 5.77
CA THR A 18 5.84 -2.76 5.61
C THR A 18 4.35 -2.74 5.31
N PHE A 19 3.94 -3.32 4.18
CA PHE A 19 2.55 -3.60 3.86
C PHE A 19 2.14 -4.95 4.43
N ASN A 20 1.10 -4.95 5.28
CA ASN A 20 0.57 -6.18 5.85
C ASN A 20 -0.34 -6.93 4.85
N ASP A 21 -0.77 -8.14 5.22
CA ASP A 21 -1.61 -8.96 4.33
C ASP A 21 -2.95 -8.29 4.03
N CYS A 22 -3.56 -7.63 5.01
CA CYS A 22 -4.83 -6.90 4.84
C CYS A 22 -4.71 -5.77 3.81
N ALA A 23 -3.61 -5.02 3.85
CA ALA A 23 -3.26 -3.98 2.91
C ALA A 23 -3.09 -4.53 1.49
N CYS A 24 -2.43 -5.68 1.38
CA CYS A 24 -2.24 -6.37 0.09
C CYS A 24 -3.56 -6.89 -0.47
N GLU A 25 -4.48 -7.36 0.38
CA GLU A 25 -5.84 -7.72 -0.04
C GLU A 25 -6.61 -6.50 -0.57
N THR A 26 -6.56 -5.36 0.11
CA THR A 26 -7.17 -4.12 -0.40
C THR A 26 -6.54 -3.68 -1.71
N LEU A 27 -5.21 -3.70 -1.81
CA LEU A 27 -4.48 -3.37 -3.04
C LEU A 27 -4.75 -4.37 -4.17
N SER A 28 -5.13 -5.62 -3.87
CA SER A 28 -5.50 -6.60 -4.90
C SER A 28 -6.76 -6.20 -5.69
N GLN A 29 -7.61 -5.37 -5.09
CA GLN A 29 -8.78 -4.79 -5.75
C GLN A 29 -8.42 -3.57 -6.61
N VAL A 30 -7.26 -2.97 -6.37
CA VAL A 30 -6.77 -1.83 -7.14
C VAL A 30 -6.30 -2.34 -8.51
N PRO A 31 -6.77 -1.72 -9.60
CA PRO A 31 -6.28 -2.07 -10.93
C PRO A 31 -4.77 -1.89 -11.04
N ASP A 32 -4.10 -2.77 -11.77
CA ASP A 32 -2.66 -2.73 -12.01
C ASP A 32 -2.13 -1.34 -12.44
N PHE A 33 -2.88 -0.61 -13.27
CA PHE A 33 -2.49 0.74 -13.73
C PHE A 33 -2.46 1.80 -12.61
N ALA A 34 -3.24 1.60 -11.55
CA ALA A 34 -3.32 2.48 -10.40
C ALA A 34 -2.46 1.97 -9.22
N MET A 35 -1.97 0.74 -9.29
CA MET A 35 -1.19 0.10 -8.22
C MET A 35 0.06 0.90 -7.85
N ASP A 36 0.86 1.33 -8.82
CA ASP A 36 2.07 2.13 -8.57
C ASP A 36 1.77 3.49 -7.93
N MET A 37 0.68 4.14 -8.34
CA MET A 37 0.21 5.39 -7.73
C MET A 37 -0.30 5.17 -6.31
N ALA A 38 -1.09 4.12 -6.09
CA ALA A 38 -1.59 3.76 -4.77
C ALA A 38 -0.43 3.47 -3.82
N ILE A 39 0.52 2.63 -4.20
CA ILE A 39 1.70 2.33 -3.38
C ILE A 39 2.50 3.61 -3.08
N SER A 40 2.78 4.44 -4.10
CA SER A 40 3.55 5.68 -3.91
C SER A 40 2.85 6.67 -2.98
N HIS A 41 1.53 6.80 -3.11
CA HIS A 41 0.72 7.66 -2.24
C HIS A 41 0.73 7.15 -0.80
N MET A 42 0.53 5.84 -0.61
CA MET A 42 0.48 5.19 0.69
C MET A 42 1.83 5.24 1.42
N VAL A 43 2.91 4.96 0.69
CA VAL A 43 4.28 5.13 1.19
C VAL A 43 4.53 6.56 1.63
N SER A 44 4.16 7.54 0.79
CA SER A 44 4.37 8.96 1.13
C SER A 44 3.58 9.34 2.38
N ALA A 45 2.29 8.98 2.44
CA ALA A 45 1.44 9.24 3.59
C ALA A 45 1.97 8.57 4.86
N ALA A 46 2.49 7.34 4.76
CA ALA A 46 3.07 6.63 5.89
C ALA A 46 4.37 7.30 6.37
N GLN A 47 5.24 7.75 5.45
CA GLN A 47 6.43 8.53 5.80
C GLN A 47 6.06 9.86 6.48
N GLU A 48 5.05 10.57 5.96
CA GLU A 48 4.57 11.84 6.53
C GLU A 48 3.96 11.66 7.93
N GLN A 49 3.26 10.55 8.14
CA GLN A 49 2.65 10.21 9.43
C GLN A 49 3.64 9.51 10.39
N GLY A 50 4.84 9.17 9.93
CA GLY A 50 5.84 8.45 10.71
C GLY A 50 5.42 7.01 11.02
N VAL A 51 4.64 6.40 10.14
CA VAL A 51 4.13 5.02 10.26
C VAL A 51 5.02 4.10 9.42
N ASP A 52 5.54 3.06 10.06
CA ASP A 52 6.36 2.01 9.44
C ASP A 52 5.53 0.83 8.90
N THR A 53 4.27 0.70 9.29
CA THR A 53 3.41 -0.42 8.92
C THR A 53 2.09 0.05 8.33
N ILE A 54 1.85 -0.25 7.05
CA ILE A 54 0.61 0.08 6.33
C ILE A 54 -0.35 -1.11 6.41
N CYS A 55 -1.50 -0.87 7.05
CA CYS A 55 -2.64 -1.79 7.16
C CYS A 55 -3.78 -1.40 6.23
N CYS A 56 -4.79 -2.27 6.09
CA CYS A 56 -6.04 -1.95 5.40
C CYS A 56 -6.73 -0.70 5.95
N ASP A 57 -6.78 -0.49 7.27
CA ASP A 57 -7.34 0.75 7.85
C ASP A 57 -6.59 2.01 7.37
N PHE A 58 -5.26 1.91 7.25
CA PHE A 58 -4.44 3.02 6.75
C PHE A 58 -4.70 3.26 5.27
N LEU A 59 -4.79 2.18 4.49
CA LEU A 59 -5.15 2.23 3.07
C LEU A 59 -6.54 2.82 2.86
N GLU A 60 -7.54 2.41 3.62
CA GLU A 60 -8.90 2.94 3.54
C GLU A 60 -8.95 4.42 3.94
N ALA A 61 -8.28 4.79 5.05
CA ALA A 61 -8.22 6.17 5.51
C ALA A 61 -7.52 7.12 4.52
N ASN A 62 -6.60 6.59 3.71
CA ASN A 62 -5.84 7.34 2.72
C ASN A 62 -6.21 6.95 1.28
N ASN A 63 -7.30 6.20 1.06
CA ASN A 63 -7.63 5.67 -0.25
C ASN A 63 -8.04 6.83 -1.17
N PRO A 64 -7.31 7.09 -2.28
CA PRO A 64 -7.67 8.18 -3.17
C PRO A 64 -9.02 7.95 -3.89
N MET A 65 -9.58 6.75 -3.82
CA MET A 65 -10.87 6.41 -4.43
C MET A 65 -12.09 6.48 -3.49
N GLY A 66 -11.88 6.71 -2.19
CA GLY A 66 -12.96 6.80 -1.18
C GLY A 66 -13.49 5.46 -0.71
#